data_AF-A0A9Q0JAJ3-F1
#
_entry.id   AF-A0A9Q0JAJ3-F1
#
_cell.length_a   1.000
_cell.length_b   1.000
_cell.length_c   1.000
_cell.angle_alpha   90.00
_cell.angle_beta   90.00
_cell.angle_gamma   90.00
#
_symmetry.space_group_name_H-M   'P 1'
#
loop_
_entity.id
_entity.type
_entity.pdbx_description
1 polymer ?
#
loop_
_entity_poly.entity_id
_entity_poly.type
_entity_poly.pdbx_seq_one_letter_code
_entity_poly.pdbx_strand_id
1 'polypeptide(L)'
;MIGSLRKKVQKKFKIRGYTLKVEALEEILGFIETLVDPKYGAEEKAEAEDDALELLLDYFQSQSQKLGLKSSILDKEPLQRVISDLLNADAAVPQAEDGAVSALRITDAFVVPKFRYDPIKKQFYQDKGPLPIHGDASAKASLYRDRFLLLFQRVSRDQHFAKSTFDSEISDYGSCEIVPIQSLVGQSGRRWVMGLISQLEDGHFYLEDLTASVEIDFSIAISF
;
A
#
# COMPACT_ATOMS: atom_id res chain seq x y z
N MET A 1 26.25 22.61 -1.80
CA MET A 1 25.89 21.38 -1.04
C MET A 1 26.71 20.15 -1.46
N ILE A 2 26.89 19.86 -2.76
CA ILE A 2 27.67 18.71 -3.28
C ILE A 2 29.10 18.59 -2.70
N GLY A 3 29.80 19.72 -2.52
CA GLY A 3 31.16 19.71 -1.92
C GLY A 3 31.22 19.29 -0.45
N SER A 4 30.11 19.37 0.29
CA SER A 4 30.03 18.92 1.69
C SER A 4 29.85 17.40 1.76
N LEU A 5 28.92 16.85 0.97
CA LEU A 5 28.66 15.41 0.90
C LEU A 5 29.89 14.63 0.40
N ARG A 6 30.59 15.14 -0.62
CA ARG A 6 31.84 14.53 -1.12
C ARG A 6 32.89 14.35 -0.01
N LYS A 7 33.08 15.37 0.84
CA LYS A 7 34.02 15.31 1.98
C LYS A 7 33.53 14.33 3.05
N LYS A 8 32.23 14.28 3.30
CA LYS A 8 31.59 13.37 4.25
C LYS A 8 31.83 11.91 3.86
N VAL A 9 31.57 11.55 2.60
CA VAL A 9 31.82 10.20 2.04
C VAL A 9 33.30 9.81 2.19
N GLN A 10 34.22 10.66 1.72
CA GLN A 10 35.65 10.40 1.84
C GLN A 10 36.09 10.21 3.30
N LYS A 11 35.56 11.00 4.23
CA LYS A 11 35.86 10.90 5.66
C LYS A 11 35.38 9.58 6.26
N LYS A 12 34.12 9.17 6.02
CA LYS A 12 33.59 7.92 6.59
C LYS A 12 34.33 6.69 6.05
N PHE A 13 34.61 6.64 4.75
CA PHE A 13 35.40 5.54 4.16
C PHE A 13 36.83 5.49 4.70
N LYS A 14 37.47 6.66 4.87
CA LYS A 14 38.82 6.73 5.45
C LYS A 14 38.87 6.25 6.90
N ILE A 15 37.84 6.53 7.70
CA ILE A 15 37.73 6.03 9.09
C ILE A 15 37.64 4.51 9.12
N ARG A 16 36.94 3.90 8.15
CA ARG A 16 36.86 2.44 7.98
C ARG A 16 38.09 1.82 7.29
N GLY A 17 39.15 2.62 7.04
CA GLY A 17 40.41 2.14 6.48
C GLY A 17 40.42 1.99 4.96
N TYR A 18 39.50 2.65 4.24
CA TYR A 18 39.42 2.61 2.78
C TYR A 18 39.84 3.94 2.14
N THR A 19 40.54 3.85 1.01
CA THR A 19 40.88 4.98 0.15
C THR A 19 40.11 4.88 -1.16
N LEU A 20 39.25 5.86 -1.43
CA LEU A 20 38.41 5.89 -2.63
C LEU A 20 39.14 6.57 -3.81
N LYS A 21 39.14 5.94 -4.99
CA LYS A 21 39.41 6.63 -6.25
C LYS A 21 38.25 7.55 -6.64
N VAL A 22 38.50 8.47 -7.58
CA VAL A 22 37.50 9.46 -8.03
C VAL A 22 36.25 8.77 -8.58
N GLU A 23 36.41 7.73 -9.39
CA GLU A 23 35.30 6.97 -9.97
C GLU A 23 34.44 6.26 -8.92
N ALA A 24 35.07 5.68 -7.89
CA ALA A 24 34.35 5.04 -6.79
C ALA A 24 33.56 6.08 -5.99
N LEU A 25 34.15 7.25 -5.75
CA LEU A 25 33.48 8.34 -5.06
C LEU A 25 32.27 8.87 -5.83
N GLU A 26 32.36 8.99 -7.15
CA GLU A 26 31.24 9.42 -8.00
C GLU A 26 30.10 8.40 -7.98
N GLU A 27 30.40 7.10 -7.98
CA GLU A 27 29.39 6.05 -7.90
C GLU A 27 28.63 6.08 -6.56
N ILE A 28 29.33 6.31 -5.43
CA ILE A 28 28.69 6.45 -4.10
C ILE A 28 27.77 7.67 -4.09
N LEU A 29 28.21 8.79 -4.65
CA LEU A 29 27.41 10.01 -4.70
C LEU A 29 26.14 9.80 -5.53
N GLY A 30 26.26 9.16 -6.70
CA GLY A 30 25.12 8.80 -7.53
C GLY A 30 24.14 7.88 -6.79
N PHE A 31 24.64 6.86 -6.08
CA PHE A 31 23.81 5.97 -5.27
C PHE A 31 23.03 6.71 -4.17
N ILE A 32 23.71 7.57 -3.40
CA ILE A 32 23.05 8.35 -2.35
C ILE A 32 21.97 9.27 -2.94
N GLU A 33 22.26 9.90 -4.09
CA GLU A 33 21.28 10.75 -4.78
C GLU A 33 20.05 9.96 -5.27
N THR A 34 20.20 8.67 -5.60
CA THR A 34 19.05 7.82 -6.01
C THR A 34 18.14 7.43 -4.85
N LEU A 35 18.66 7.32 -3.63
CA LEU A 35 17.88 6.89 -2.46
C LEU A 35 17.18 8.04 -1.74
N VAL A 36 17.70 9.26 -1.89
CA VAL A 36 17.23 10.42 -1.14
C VAL A 36 16.14 11.15 -1.94
N ASP A 37 14.90 11.14 -1.45
CA ASP A 37 13.78 11.83 -2.10
C ASP A 37 14.05 13.35 -2.18
N PRO A 38 13.95 13.97 -3.37
CA PRO A 38 14.14 15.41 -3.53
C PRO A 38 13.15 16.28 -2.73
N LYS A 39 12.07 15.71 -2.19
CA LYS A 39 11.07 16.41 -1.37
C LYS A 39 11.45 16.54 0.11
N TYR A 40 12.48 15.84 0.58
CA TYR A 40 12.89 15.91 1.98
C TYR A 40 13.37 17.32 2.38
N GLY A 41 13.08 17.70 3.63
CA GLY A 41 13.65 18.90 4.24
C GLY A 41 15.18 18.80 4.38
N ALA A 42 15.86 19.92 4.64
CA ALA A 42 17.32 19.94 4.69
C ALA A 42 17.90 19.03 5.80
N GLU A 43 17.21 18.88 6.92
CA GLU A 43 17.63 18.04 8.05
C GLU A 43 17.36 16.55 7.76
N GLU A 44 16.13 16.20 7.35
CA GLU A 44 15.74 14.84 6.92
C GLU A 44 16.64 14.32 5.80
N LYS A 45 16.99 15.20 4.85
CA LYS A 45 17.91 14.89 3.77
C LYS A 45 19.29 14.50 4.30
N ALA A 46 19.82 15.24 5.26
CA ALA A 46 21.16 15.01 5.80
C ALA A 46 21.24 13.71 6.63
N GLU A 47 20.15 13.35 7.30
CA GLU A 47 19.97 12.08 8.02
C GLU A 47 19.88 10.91 7.05
N ALA A 48 19.01 10.98 6.04
CA ALA A 48 18.88 9.96 4.99
C ALA A 48 20.19 9.73 4.22
N GLU A 49 20.94 10.80 3.92
CA GLU A 49 22.29 10.70 3.34
C GLU A 49 23.29 9.99 4.26
N ASP A 50 23.15 10.15 5.59
CA ASP A 50 24.01 9.46 6.57
C ASP A 50 23.68 7.98 6.68
N ASP A 51 22.39 7.65 6.74
CA ASP A 51 21.89 6.28 6.85
C ASP A 51 22.23 5.46 5.60
N ALA A 52 22.03 6.04 4.40
CA ALA A 52 22.41 5.39 3.14
C ALA A 52 23.92 5.11 3.08
N LEU A 53 24.74 6.02 3.62
CA LEU A 53 26.19 5.86 3.67
C LEU A 53 26.62 4.81 4.71
N GLU A 54 25.99 4.76 5.88
CA GLU A 54 26.19 3.70 6.89
C GLU A 54 25.85 2.32 6.32
N LEU A 55 24.67 2.19 5.69
CA LEU A 55 24.19 0.94 5.10
C LEU A 55 25.16 0.41 4.03
N LEU A 56 25.60 1.29 3.12
CA LEU A 56 26.53 0.92 2.07
C LEU A 56 27.89 0.50 2.64
N LEU A 57 28.38 1.19 3.68
CA LEU A 57 29.64 0.85 4.34
C LEU A 57 29.57 -0.51 5.05
N ASP A 58 28.50 -0.78 5.79
CA ASP A 58 28.33 -2.03 6.53
C ASP A 58 28.14 -3.21 5.57
N TYR A 59 27.34 -3.02 4.51
CA TYR A 59 27.18 -4.05 3.47
C TYR A 59 28.52 -4.30 2.75
N PHE A 60 29.23 -3.23 2.35
CA PHE A 60 30.56 -3.36 1.74
C PHE A 60 31.54 -4.10 2.66
N GLN A 61 31.58 -3.78 3.95
CA GLN A 61 32.44 -4.45 4.92
C GLN A 61 32.11 -5.94 5.03
N SER A 62 30.81 -6.29 5.11
CA SER A 62 30.37 -7.69 5.15
C SER A 62 30.77 -8.47 3.89
N GLN A 63 30.68 -7.85 2.72
CA GLN A 63 31.07 -8.45 1.44
C GLN A 63 32.60 -8.54 1.30
N SER A 64 33.33 -7.54 1.76
CA SER A 64 34.80 -7.54 1.74
C SER A 64 35.40 -8.67 2.57
N GLN A 65 34.77 -8.98 3.71
CA GLN A 65 35.17 -10.08 4.59
C GLN A 65 34.85 -11.45 3.95
N LYS A 66 33.71 -11.57 3.25
CA LYS A 66 33.33 -12.80 2.52
C LYS A 66 34.19 -13.05 1.27
N LEU A 67 34.52 -12.00 0.54
CA LEU A 67 35.21 -12.08 -0.76
C LEU A 67 36.75 -12.02 -0.64
N GLY A 68 37.28 -11.79 0.57
CA GLY A 68 38.71 -11.72 0.81
C GLY A 68 39.40 -10.57 0.06
N LEU A 69 38.71 -9.43 -0.09
CA LEU A 69 39.26 -8.24 -0.76
C LEU A 69 40.48 -7.73 0.04
N LYS A 70 41.67 -7.85 -0.56
CA LYS A 70 42.95 -7.52 0.10
C LYS A 70 43.36 -6.04 -0.03
N SER A 71 42.70 -5.25 -0.88
CA SER A 71 43.09 -3.87 -1.12
C SER A 71 42.27 -2.87 -0.31
N SER A 72 42.96 -2.02 0.45
CA SER A 72 42.40 -0.85 1.11
C SER A 72 42.06 0.29 0.12
N ILE A 73 42.53 0.19 -1.13
CA ILE A 73 42.19 1.12 -2.22
C ILE A 73 40.99 0.55 -2.99
N LEU A 74 39.95 1.35 -3.12
CA LEU A 74 38.68 0.99 -3.76
C LEU A 74 38.50 1.71 -5.10
N ASP A 75 38.26 0.89 -6.11
CA ASP A 75 37.96 1.29 -7.49
C ASP A 75 36.45 1.15 -7.75
N LYS A 76 36.02 1.41 -8.98
CA LYS A 76 34.60 1.39 -9.36
C LYS A 76 33.96 0.01 -9.22
N GLU A 77 34.63 -1.05 -9.70
CA GLU A 77 34.01 -2.37 -9.87
C GLU A 77 33.52 -3.05 -8.58
N PRO A 78 34.29 -3.10 -7.47
CA PRO A 78 33.84 -3.74 -6.24
C PRO A 78 32.62 -3.05 -5.63
N LEU A 79 32.59 -1.72 -5.79
CA LEU A 79 31.53 -0.88 -5.26
C LEU A 79 30.26 -0.97 -6.11
N GLN A 80 30.40 -1.02 -7.43
CA GLN A 80 29.27 -1.23 -8.34
C GLN A 80 28.53 -2.51 -8.05
N ARG A 81 29.23 -3.63 -7.79
CA ARG A 81 28.58 -4.89 -7.42
C ARG A 81 27.74 -4.74 -6.15
N VAL A 82 28.32 -4.12 -5.12
CA VAL A 82 27.63 -3.84 -3.85
C VAL A 82 26.43 -2.93 -4.05
N ILE A 83 26.58 -1.85 -4.82
CA ILE A 83 25.49 -0.90 -5.11
C ILE A 83 24.38 -1.59 -5.91
N SER A 84 24.71 -2.37 -6.94
CA SER A 84 23.74 -3.13 -7.73
C SER A 84 22.98 -4.13 -6.86
N ASP A 85 23.65 -4.86 -5.97
CA ASP A 85 23.00 -5.79 -5.05
C ASP A 85 22.02 -5.06 -4.11
N LEU A 86 22.43 -3.91 -3.56
CA LEU A 86 21.57 -3.09 -2.69
C LEU A 86 20.36 -2.53 -3.44
N LEU A 87 20.57 -2.01 -4.66
CA LEU A 87 19.48 -1.49 -5.48
C LEU A 87 18.53 -2.60 -5.94
N ASN A 88 19.03 -3.80 -6.25
CA ASN A 88 18.18 -4.94 -6.63
C ASN A 88 17.36 -5.47 -5.44
N ALA A 89 17.90 -5.40 -4.22
CA ALA A 89 17.16 -5.73 -3.01
C ALA A 89 15.99 -4.74 -2.77
N ASP A 90 16.21 -3.45 -3.06
CA ASP A 90 15.21 -2.38 -2.89
C ASP A 90 14.18 -2.33 -4.04
N ALA A 91 14.62 -2.54 -5.28
CA ALA A 91 13.80 -2.54 -6.49
C ALA A 91 12.97 -3.83 -6.69
N ALA A 92 12.92 -4.73 -5.71
CA ALA A 92 12.21 -6.02 -5.80
C ALA A 92 10.67 -5.88 -5.79
N VAL A 93 10.11 -5.24 -6.82
CA VAL A 93 8.89 -5.70 -7.48
C VAL A 93 9.33 -6.87 -8.38
N PRO A 94 9.02 -8.13 -8.05
CA PRO A 94 9.42 -9.22 -8.91
C PRO A 94 8.57 -9.17 -10.19
N GLN A 95 9.16 -8.66 -11.28
CA GLN A 95 8.98 -9.39 -12.54
C GLN A 95 9.80 -10.67 -12.38
N ALA A 96 9.08 -11.78 -12.33
CA ALA A 96 9.64 -13.09 -12.10
C ALA A 96 10.52 -13.49 -13.29
N GLU A 97 11.83 -13.45 -13.08
CA GLU A 97 12.81 -14.24 -13.82
C GLU A 97 13.73 -14.89 -12.77
N ASP A 98 13.55 -16.21 -12.59
CA ASP A 98 14.29 -17.14 -11.73
C ASP A 98 14.40 -16.90 -10.21
N GLY A 99 13.48 -17.55 -9.49
CA GLY A 99 13.88 -18.60 -8.53
C GLY A 99 14.20 -18.23 -7.08
N ALA A 100 14.39 -16.96 -6.72
CA ALA A 100 14.67 -16.57 -5.32
C ALA A 100 13.60 -15.63 -4.76
N VAL A 101 12.42 -16.17 -4.47
CA VAL A 101 11.40 -15.46 -3.68
C VAL A 101 11.94 -15.34 -2.26
N SER A 102 12.11 -14.12 -1.74
CA SER A 102 12.29 -13.91 -0.30
C SER A 102 11.09 -14.54 0.41
N ALA A 103 11.32 -15.63 1.17
CA ALA A 103 10.26 -16.41 1.79
C ALA A 103 9.43 -15.62 2.81
N LEU A 104 9.93 -14.47 3.27
CA LEU A 104 9.26 -13.56 4.18
C LEU A 104 9.41 -12.11 3.67
N ARG A 105 8.31 -11.37 3.68
CA ARG A 105 8.28 -9.93 3.41
C ARG A 105 7.42 -9.25 4.47
N ILE A 106 7.97 -8.23 5.11
CA ILE A 106 7.27 -7.37 6.05
C ILE A 106 7.00 -6.06 5.29
N THR A 107 5.73 -5.69 5.17
CA THR A 107 5.32 -4.45 4.48
C THR A 107 4.85 -3.46 5.54
N ASP A 108 5.44 -2.27 5.55
CA ASP A 108 4.98 -1.16 6.39
C ASP A 108 3.55 -0.77 5.97
N ALA A 109 2.65 -0.59 6.94
CA ALA A 109 1.27 -0.18 6.70
C ALA A 109 1.16 1.17 5.96
N PHE A 110 2.13 2.08 6.15
CA PHE A 110 2.13 3.41 5.53
C PHE A 110 2.65 3.42 4.08
N VAL A 111 3.32 2.34 3.64
CA VAL A 111 3.75 2.19 2.24
C VAL A 111 2.79 1.34 1.40
N VAL A 112 1.74 0.76 2.03
CA VAL A 112 0.74 -0.02 1.31
C VAL A 112 0.00 0.89 0.32
N PRO A 113 0.01 0.57 -0.98
CA PRO A 113 -0.70 1.37 -1.97
C PRO A 113 -2.20 1.31 -1.71
N LYS A 114 -2.83 2.49 -1.62
CA LYS A 114 -4.30 2.58 -1.49
C LYS A 114 -4.95 2.34 -2.84
N PHE A 115 -5.95 1.46 -2.87
CA PHE A 115 -6.81 1.22 -4.02
C PHE A 115 -8.25 1.62 -3.72
N ARG A 116 -8.94 2.16 -4.71
CA ARG A 116 -10.39 2.45 -4.66
C ARG A 116 -11.11 1.67 -5.74
N TYR A 117 -12.36 1.30 -5.46
CA TYR A 117 -13.22 0.63 -6.43
C TYR A 117 -14.04 1.65 -7.22
N ASP A 118 -13.99 1.56 -8.56
CA ASP A 118 -14.87 2.31 -9.45
C ASP A 118 -16.12 1.46 -9.76
N PRO A 119 -17.32 1.83 -9.25
CA PRO A 119 -18.54 1.05 -9.48
C PRO A 119 -19.03 1.09 -10.94
N ILE A 120 -18.63 2.09 -11.72
CA ILE A 120 -19.01 2.23 -13.13
C ILE A 120 -18.11 1.32 -13.98
N LYS A 121 -16.79 1.46 -13.83
CA LYS A 121 -15.80 0.63 -14.57
C LYS A 121 -15.66 -0.78 -14.02
N LYS A 122 -16.17 -1.03 -12.81
CA LYS A 122 -16.05 -2.29 -12.05
C LYS A 122 -14.60 -2.74 -11.85
N GLN A 123 -13.69 -1.78 -11.70
CA GLN A 123 -12.24 -2.00 -11.58
C GLN A 123 -11.68 -1.27 -10.37
N PHE A 124 -10.58 -1.81 -9.82
CA PHE A 124 -9.80 -1.11 -8.83
C PHE A 124 -8.77 -0.22 -9.50
N TYR A 125 -8.58 0.98 -8.97
CA TYR A 125 -7.53 1.89 -9.38
C TYR A 125 -6.75 2.36 -8.17
N GLN A 126 -5.45 2.59 -8.36
CA GLN A 126 -4.59 3.11 -7.30
C GLN A 126 -4.91 4.58 -7.05
N ASP A 127 -5.20 4.92 -5.80
CA ASP A 127 -5.35 6.29 -5.34
C ASP A 127 -3.97 6.88 -5.09
N LYS A 128 -3.57 7.83 -5.94
CA LYS A 128 -2.28 8.54 -5.86
C LYS A 128 -2.37 9.85 -5.08
N GLY A 129 -3.53 10.13 -4.46
CA GLY A 129 -3.70 11.28 -3.59
C GLY A 129 -2.86 11.19 -2.33
N PRO A 130 -2.66 12.31 -1.62
CA PRO A 130 -2.00 12.30 -0.32
C PRO A 130 -2.80 11.46 0.68
N LEU A 131 -2.09 10.73 1.55
CA LEU A 131 -2.68 9.92 2.63
C LEU A 131 -2.28 10.50 3.99
N PRO A 132 -2.79 11.69 4.36
CA PRO A 132 -2.45 12.30 5.63
C PRO A 132 -3.03 11.48 6.79
N ILE A 133 -2.29 11.41 7.90
CA ILE A 133 -2.79 10.82 9.17
C ILE A 133 -4.01 11.59 9.67
N HIS A 134 -4.00 12.92 9.50
CA HIS A 134 -5.12 13.80 9.82
C HIS A 134 -5.92 14.12 8.56
N GLY A 135 -6.91 13.27 8.27
CA GLY A 135 -7.85 13.50 7.18
C GLY A 135 -8.86 14.61 7.48
N ASP A 136 -9.42 15.17 6.42
CA ASP A 136 -10.53 16.12 6.50
C ASP A 136 -11.87 15.39 6.75
N ALA A 137 -12.96 16.15 6.90
CA ALA A 137 -14.29 15.56 7.08
C ALA A 137 -14.70 14.65 5.91
N SER A 138 -14.26 14.97 4.69
CA SER A 138 -14.56 14.15 3.51
C SER A 138 -13.89 12.78 3.56
N ALA A 139 -12.68 12.67 4.12
CA ALA A 139 -11.99 11.40 4.33
C ALA A 139 -12.81 10.40 5.16
N LYS A 140 -13.53 10.88 6.20
CA LYS A 140 -14.41 10.02 7.01
C LYS A 140 -15.59 9.49 6.20
N ALA A 141 -16.23 10.33 5.40
CA ALA A 141 -17.33 9.89 4.54
C ALA A 141 -16.84 8.91 3.45
N SER A 142 -15.69 9.19 2.83
CA SER A 142 -15.07 8.29 1.86
C SER A 142 -14.75 6.92 2.44
N LEU A 143 -14.31 6.83 3.71
CA LEU A 143 -14.04 5.55 4.36
C LEU A 143 -15.25 4.63 4.40
N TYR A 144 -16.43 5.15 4.79
CA TYR A 144 -17.66 4.34 4.83
C TYR A 144 -18.17 4.01 3.43
N ARG A 145 -18.08 4.97 2.51
CA ARG A 145 -18.44 4.75 1.10
C ARG A 145 -17.58 3.66 0.44
N ASP A 146 -16.28 3.72 0.62
CA ASP A 146 -15.33 2.75 0.04
C ASP A 146 -15.57 1.35 0.63
N ARG A 147 -15.81 1.25 1.95
CA ARG A 147 -16.18 -0.01 2.61
C ARG A 147 -17.48 -0.58 2.06
N PHE A 148 -18.52 0.24 1.93
CA PHE A 148 -19.79 -0.18 1.38
C PHE A 148 -19.61 -0.70 -0.06
N LEU A 149 -18.95 0.08 -0.93
CA LEU A 149 -18.76 -0.30 -2.33
C LEU A 149 -17.93 -1.58 -2.50
N LEU A 150 -16.91 -1.78 -1.67
CA LEU A 150 -16.07 -2.98 -1.69
C LEU A 150 -16.84 -4.23 -1.28
N LEU A 151 -17.71 -4.13 -0.28
CA LEU A 151 -18.58 -5.23 0.13
C LEU A 151 -19.69 -5.45 -0.90
N PHE A 152 -20.32 -4.37 -1.38
CA PHE A 152 -21.43 -4.42 -2.32
C PHE A 152 -21.02 -5.13 -3.61
N GLN A 153 -19.88 -4.75 -4.20
CA GLN A 153 -19.40 -5.43 -5.40
C GLN A 153 -19.14 -6.93 -5.19
N ARG A 154 -18.72 -7.34 -3.98
CA ARG A 154 -18.45 -8.75 -3.66
C ARG A 154 -19.76 -9.51 -3.53
N VAL A 155 -20.72 -8.96 -2.81
CA VAL A 155 -22.03 -9.58 -2.58
C VAL A 155 -22.83 -9.63 -3.89
N SER A 156 -22.85 -8.57 -4.69
CA SER A 156 -23.58 -8.54 -5.97
C SER A 156 -23.02 -9.49 -7.04
N ARG A 157 -21.81 -10.03 -6.86
CA ARG A 157 -21.21 -11.05 -7.74
C ARG A 157 -21.54 -12.47 -7.28
N ASP A 158 -22.03 -12.64 -6.07
CA ASP A 158 -22.48 -13.93 -5.59
C ASP A 158 -23.76 -14.34 -6.32
N GLN A 159 -23.83 -15.60 -6.74
CA GLN A 159 -24.95 -16.12 -7.52
C GLN A 159 -26.29 -16.02 -6.78
N HIS A 160 -26.29 -16.10 -5.44
CA HIS A 160 -27.53 -16.02 -4.66
C HIS A 160 -28.15 -14.63 -4.70
N PHE A 161 -27.32 -13.57 -4.83
CA PHE A 161 -27.77 -12.17 -4.81
C PHE A 161 -27.75 -11.50 -6.19
N ALA A 162 -27.27 -12.21 -7.21
CA ALA A 162 -27.23 -11.72 -8.58
C ALA A 162 -28.63 -11.71 -9.19
N LYS A 163 -28.88 -10.73 -10.06
CA LYS A 163 -30.11 -10.68 -10.85
C LYS A 163 -30.20 -11.91 -11.75
N SER A 164 -31.24 -12.73 -11.56
CA SER A 164 -31.47 -13.88 -12.43
C SER A 164 -31.65 -13.43 -13.87
N THR A 165 -30.82 -13.94 -14.78
CA THR A 165 -30.86 -13.64 -16.23
C THR A 165 -31.92 -14.46 -16.97
N PHE A 166 -32.43 -15.51 -16.36
CA PHE A 166 -33.49 -16.37 -16.91
C PHE A 166 -34.57 -16.60 -15.86
N ASP A 167 -35.79 -16.84 -16.33
CA ASP A 167 -36.95 -17.25 -15.53
C ASP A 167 -36.73 -18.69 -15.05
N SER A 168 -35.79 -18.86 -14.11
CA SER A 168 -35.39 -20.15 -13.57
C SER A 168 -36.10 -20.37 -12.25
N GLU A 169 -36.79 -21.51 -12.22
CA GLU A 169 -37.48 -22.17 -11.11
C GLU A 169 -37.37 -21.48 -9.75
N ILE A 170 -38.52 -20.97 -9.33
CA ILE A 170 -38.81 -20.28 -8.07
C ILE A 170 -38.25 -21.12 -6.92
N SER A 171 -37.12 -20.70 -6.37
CA SER A 171 -36.75 -21.09 -5.01
C SER A 171 -37.84 -20.57 -4.06
N ASP A 172 -38.05 -21.23 -2.91
CA ASP A 172 -39.01 -20.78 -1.89
C ASP A 172 -38.78 -19.32 -1.42
N TYR A 173 -37.59 -18.76 -1.72
CA TYR A 173 -37.16 -17.41 -1.36
C TYR A 173 -37.18 -16.40 -2.53
N GLY A 174 -37.44 -16.84 -3.76
CA GLY A 174 -37.40 -16.01 -4.97
C GLY A 174 -36.00 -15.52 -5.35
N SER A 175 -35.92 -14.52 -6.24
CA SER A 175 -34.67 -13.83 -6.57
C SER A 175 -34.21 -12.99 -5.37
N CYS A 176 -33.04 -13.29 -4.79
CA CYS A 176 -32.48 -12.49 -3.70
C CYS A 176 -31.74 -11.22 -4.20
N GLU A 177 -32.20 -10.65 -5.31
CA GLU A 177 -31.62 -9.45 -5.91
C GLU A 177 -31.62 -8.29 -4.89
N ILE A 178 -30.42 -7.77 -4.64
CA ILE A 178 -30.23 -6.64 -3.73
C ILE A 178 -30.69 -5.35 -4.40
N VAL A 179 -31.61 -4.65 -3.76
CA VAL A 179 -32.14 -3.36 -4.22
C VAL A 179 -31.67 -2.20 -3.34
N PRO A 180 -31.54 -0.98 -3.87
CA PRO A 180 -31.25 0.21 -3.06
C PRO A 180 -32.40 0.52 -2.10
N ILE A 181 -32.09 1.05 -0.92
CA ILE A 181 -33.08 1.36 0.13
C ILE A 181 -34.08 2.40 -0.37
N GLN A 182 -33.64 3.40 -1.14
CA GLN A 182 -34.54 4.40 -1.73
C GLN A 182 -35.62 3.78 -2.64
N SER A 183 -35.37 2.62 -3.23
CA SER A 183 -36.34 1.93 -4.09
C SER A 183 -37.52 1.29 -3.33
N LEU A 184 -37.41 1.18 -2.00
CA LEU A 184 -38.44 0.59 -1.15
C LEU A 184 -39.66 1.50 -0.97
N VAL A 185 -39.50 2.81 -1.22
CA VAL A 185 -40.57 3.80 -0.99
C VAL A 185 -41.79 3.45 -1.85
N GLY A 186 -42.93 3.23 -1.18
CA GLY A 186 -44.20 2.87 -1.82
C GLY A 186 -44.27 1.43 -2.36
N GLN A 187 -43.27 0.60 -2.08
CA GLN A 187 -43.28 -0.83 -2.40
C GLN A 187 -43.76 -1.65 -1.20
N SER A 188 -44.26 -2.86 -1.45
CA SER A 188 -44.66 -3.81 -0.41
C SER A 188 -44.18 -5.22 -0.74
N GLY A 189 -44.07 -6.06 0.29
CA GLY A 189 -43.57 -7.43 0.19
C GLY A 189 -42.10 -7.57 0.57
N ARG A 190 -41.58 -8.79 0.44
CA ARG A 190 -40.19 -9.12 0.79
C ARG A 190 -39.23 -8.50 -0.24
N ARG A 191 -38.16 -7.88 0.25
CA ARG A 191 -37.05 -7.31 -0.52
C ARG A 191 -35.73 -7.64 0.15
N TRP A 192 -34.67 -7.70 -0.63
CA TRP A 192 -33.32 -7.94 -0.15
C TRP A 192 -32.53 -6.64 -0.27
N VAL A 193 -31.92 -6.23 0.82
CA VAL A 193 -31.20 -4.96 0.92
C VAL A 193 -29.85 -5.19 1.58
N MET A 194 -28.88 -4.37 1.20
CA MET A 194 -27.57 -4.34 1.82
C MET A 194 -27.32 -2.93 2.33
N GLY A 195 -26.88 -2.83 3.58
CA GLY A 195 -26.56 -1.56 4.21
C GLY A 195 -25.64 -1.74 5.41
N LEU A 196 -25.29 -0.60 6.00
CA LEU A 196 -24.59 -0.48 7.26
C LEU A 196 -25.64 -0.39 8.36
N ILE A 197 -25.48 -1.20 9.42
CA ILE A 197 -26.34 -1.08 10.60
C ILE A 197 -25.76 0.03 11.47
N SER A 198 -26.59 1.03 11.78
CA SER A 198 -26.27 2.12 12.69
C SER A 198 -27.29 2.16 13.83
N GLN A 199 -26.87 2.67 14.98
CA GLN A 199 -27.75 2.94 16.11
C GLN A 199 -27.57 4.41 16.47
N LEU A 200 -28.55 5.23 16.07
CA LEU A 200 -28.52 6.68 16.32
C LEU A 200 -29.09 7.00 17.71
N GLU A 201 -30.12 6.25 18.13
CA GLU A 201 -30.80 6.39 19.41
C GLU A 201 -30.85 5.02 20.11
N ASP A 202 -30.94 5.02 21.45
CA ASP A 202 -31.02 3.78 22.22
C ASP A 202 -32.27 2.98 21.85
N GLY A 203 -32.09 1.73 21.44
CA GLY A 203 -33.18 0.85 21.01
C GLY A 203 -33.66 1.02 19.57
N HIS A 204 -33.18 2.02 18.84
CA HIS A 204 -33.54 2.27 17.44
C HIS A 204 -32.38 1.97 16.50
N PHE A 205 -32.52 0.92 15.69
CA PHE A 205 -31.55 0.52 14.70
C PHE A 205 -31.96 1.00 13.32
N TYR A 206 -30.98 1.39 12.52
CA TYR A 206 -31.17 1.83 11.15
C TYR A 206 -30.27 1.03 10.22
N LEU A 207 -30.76 0.80 9.01
CA LEU A 207 -29.98 0.28 7.89
C LEU A 207 -29.75 1.42 6.90
N GLU A 208 -28.49 1.71 6.59
CA GLU A 208 -28.07 2.80 5.72
C GLU A 208 -27.34 2.28 4.47
N ASP A 209 -27.69 2.78 3.30
CA ASP A 209 -26.92 2.58 2.07
C ASP A 209 -26.50 3.93 1.47
N LEU A 210 -25.99 3.94 0.22
CA LEU A 210 -25.58 5.19 -0.44
C LEU A 210 -26.75 6.09 -0.86
N THR A 211 -28.00 5.62 -0.70
CA THR A 211 -29.22 6.26 -1.21
C THR A 211 -30.13 6.76 -0.10
N ALA A 212 -30.31 5.98 0.98
CA ALA A 212 -31.25 6.27 2.05
C ALA A 212 -30.92 5.50 3.34
N SER A 213 -31.65 5.84 4.40
CA SER A 213 -31.68 5.14 5.68
C SER A 213 -33.11 4.66 5.97
N VAL A 214 -33.25 3.48 6.58
CA VAL A 214 -34.53 2.93 7.03
C VAL A 214 -34.37 2.30 8.40
N GLU A 215 -35.34 2.53 9.30
CA GLU A 215 -35.36 1.90 10.62
C GLU A 215 -35.63 0.39 10.49
N ILE A 216 -34.96 -0.42 11.30
CA ILE A 216 -35.06 -1.88 11.28
C ILE A 216 -35.38 -2.43 12.67
N ASP A 217 -36.25 -3.45 12.70
CA ASP A 217 -36.61 -4.18 13.91
C ASP A 217 -36.00 -5.59 13.87
N PHE A 218 -35.21 -5.92 14.90
CA PHE A 218 -34.57 -7.23 15.08
C PHE A 218 -35.35 -8.19 16.00
N SER A 219 -36.56 -7.84 16.43
CA SER A 219 -37.38 -8.63 17.36
C SER A 219 -37.60 -10.10 16.95
N ILE A 220 -37.62 -10.37 15.64
CA ILE A 220 -37.79 -11.72 15.05
C ILE A 220 -36.51 -12.28 14.42
N ALA A 221 -35.36 -11.62 14.62
CA ALA A 221 -34.09 -12.07 14.07
C ALA A 221 -33.56 -13.29 14.84
N ILE A 222 -33.11 -14.32 14.12
CA ILE A 222 -32.51 -15.51 14.70
C ILE A 222 -30.99 -15.31 14.73
N SER A 223 -30.38 -15.41 15.92
CA SER A 223 -28.92 -15.45 16.05
C SER A 223 -28.42 -16.85 15.72
N PHE A 224 -27.41 -16.96 14.86
CA PHE A 224 -26.70 -18.20 14.54
C PHE A 224 -25.35 -18.28 15.24
#